data_AF-A0A508A4C3-F1
#
_entry.id   AF-A0A508A4C3-F1
#
_cell.length_a   1.000
_cell.length_b   1.000
_cell.length_c   1.000
_cell.angle_alpha   90.00
_cell.angle_beta   90.00
_cell.angle_gamma   90.00
#
_symmetry.space_group_name_H-M   'P 1'
#
loop_
_entity.id
_entity.type
_entity.pdbx_description
1 polymer ?
#
loop_
_entity_poly.entity_id
_entity_poly.type
_entity_poly.pdbx_seq_one_letter_code
_entity_poly.pdbx_strand_id
1 'polypeptide(L)'
;MALLEDRSAAFIVRVWNERRDSDAVAAEWRGSVEHVQSGQRTFFRHLETVVDFMKPHLEGIGIDAQQRFWERISNVIQDAGDAPVALALEGGARTPPMSPGGERPRRHPATPPK
;
A
#
# COMPACT_ATOMS: atom_id res chain seq x y z
N MET A 1 10.07 -11.00 23.18
CA MET A 1 9.49 -10.42 21.95
C MET A 1 10.47 -9.35 21.47
N ALA A 2 10.58 -9.09 20.15
CA ALA A 2 11.29 -7.95 19.50
C ALA A 2 12.40 -8.27 18.46
N LEU A 3 12.40 -9.42 17.76
CA LEU A 3 13.36 -9.60 16.65
C LEU A 3 12.97 -8.89 15.35
N LEU A 4 11.67 -8.65 15.12
CA LEU A 4 11.19 -7.92 13.94
C LEU A 4 11.25 -6.40 14.12
N GLU A 5 11.00 -5.91 15.33
CA GLU A 5 11.03 -4.47 15.63
C GLU A 5 12.44 -3.89 15.46
N ASP A 6 13.48 -4.65 15.83
CA ASP A 6 14.89 -4.22 15.72
C ASP A 6 15.40 -4.15 14.25
N ARG A 7 14.68 -4.79 13.31
CA ARG A 7 15.05 -4.88 11.89
C ARG A 7 13.98 -4.32 10.96
N SER A 8 13.11 -3.46 11.46
CA SER A 8 12.07 -2.81 10.65
C SER A 8 12.03 -1.31 10.88
N ALA A 9 11.75 -0.57 9.81
CA ALA A 9 11.54 0.86 9.82
C ALA A 9 10.16 1.15 9.21
N ALA A 10 9.40 2.04 9.83
CA ALA A 10 8.08 2.43 9.36
C ALA A 10 8.10 3.90 8.93
N PHE A 11 7.51 4.18 7.77
CA PHE A 11 7.43 5.52 7.22
C PHE A 11 6.00 5.87 6.85
N ILE A 12 5.62 7.12 7.08
CA ILE A 12 4.36 7.68 6.60
C ILE A 12 4.68 8.70 5.52
N VAL A 13 4.24 8.44 4.30
CA VAL A 13 4.33 9.40 3.18
C VAL A 13 2.95 9.96 2.92
N ARG A 14 2.83 11.28 2.98
CA ARG A 14 1.61 12.03 2.62
C ARG A 14 1.90 12.84 1.37
N VAL A 15 1.00 12.81 0.41
CA VAL A 15 1.04 13.63 -0.81
C VAL A 15 -0.32 14.31 -0.96
N TRP A 16 -0.32 15.61 -1.22
CA TRP A 16 -1.55 16.38 -1.39
C TRP A 16 -1.36 17.45 -2.47
N ASN A 17 -2.47 17.90 -3.04
CA ASN A 17 -2.48 19.02 -3.98
C ASN A 17 -2.82 20.33 -3.24
N GLU A 18 -1.99 21.35 -3.38
CA GLU A 18 -2.25 22.68 -2.86
C GLU A 18 -3.07 23.45 -3.91
N ARG A 19 -4.40 23.45 -3.74
CA ARG A 19 -5.30 24.27 -4.55
C ARG A 19 -5.07 25.73 -4.22
N ARG A 20 -4.57 26.52 -5.17
CA ARG A 20 -4.64 27.98 -5.12
C ARG A 20 -5.97 28.41 -5.74
N ASP A 21 -6.66 29.32 -5.06
CA ASP A 21 -7.99 29.86 -5.40
C ASP A 21 -7.99 30.75 -6.67
N SER A 22 -7.00 30.59 -7.53
CA SER A 22 -6.74 31.43 -8.70
C SER A 22 -6.52 30.52 -9.90
N ASP A 23 -7.46 30.54 -10.84
CA ASP A 23 -7.54 29.73 -12.08
C ASP A 23 -6.30 29.80 -13.00
N ALA A 24 -5.29 30.59 -12.65
CA ALA A 24 -4.12 30.88 -13.46
C ALA A 24 -2.83 30.16 -13.02
N VAL A 25 -2.80 29.49 -11.87
CA VAL A 25 -1.59 28.79 -11.38
C VAL A 25 -1.84 27.29 -11.36
N ALA A 26 -1.00 26.54 -12.07
CA ALA A 26 -1.05 25.08 -12.08
C ALA A 26 -1.05 24.54 -10.64
N ALA A 27 -1.96 23.61 -10.37
CA ALA A 27 -2.14 23.00 -9.07
C ALA A 27 -0.82 22.33 -8.61
N GLU A 28 -0.16 22.91 -7.59
CA GLU A 28 1.15 22.43 -7.13
C GLU A 28 0.96 21.34 -6.08
N TRP A 29 1.53 20.17 -6.30
CA TRP A 29 1.52 19.11 -5.30
C TRP A 29 2.62 19.32 -4.26
N ARG A 30 2.37 18.84 -3.06
CA ARG A 30 3.29 18.87 -1.91
C ARG A 30 3.30 17.50 -1.25
N GLY A 31 4.37 17.19 -0.56
CA GLY A 31 4.48 15.96 0.21
C GLY A 31 5.15 16.15 1.56
N SER A 32 4.98 15.16 2.44
CA SER A 32 5.78 15.00 3.65
C SER A 32 6.04 13.53 3.94
N VAL A 33 7.25 13.22 4.37
CA VAL A 33 7.66 11.89 4.83
C VAL A 33 8.04 11.98 6.31
N GLU A 34 7.61 10.99 7.08
CA GLU A 34 7.90 10.86 8.51
C GLU A 34 8.40 9.45 8.81
N HIS A 35 9.49 9.33 9.57
CA HIS A 35 9.95 8.07 10.14
C HIS A 35 9.31 7.87 11.51
N VAL A 36 8.48 6.84 11.65
CA VAL A 36 7.60 6.64 12.82
C VAL A 36 8.41 6.45 14.10
N GLN A 37 9.49 5.66 14.04
CA GLN A 37 10.30 5.35 15.22
C GLN A 37 11.06 6.56 15.78
N SER A 38 11.57 7.46 14.92
CA SER A 38 12.32 8.64 15.36
C SER A 38 11.47 9.91 15.48
N GLY A 39 10.27 9.93 14.88
CA GLY A 39 9.44 11.13 14.74
C GLY A 39 10.03 12.18 13.79
N GLN A 40 11.14 11.90 13.12
CA GLN A 40 11.73 12.82 12.14
C GLN A 40 10.81 12.96 10.94
N ARG A 41 10.64 14.19 10.47
CA ARG A 41 9.74 14.52 9.37
C ARG A 41 10.37 15.55 8.45
N THR A 42 10.12 15.44 7.15
CA THR A 42 10.54 16.43 6.15
C THR A 42 9.45 16.63 5.12
N PHE A 43 9.32 17.86 4.61
CA PHE A 43 8.44 18.21 3.50
C PHE A 43 9.20 18.15 2.18
N PHE A 44 8.55 17.70 1.12
CA PHE A 44 9.18 17.54 -0.19
C PHE A 44 8.25 17.97 -1.33
N ARG A 45 8.87 18.23 -2.49
CA ARG A 45 8.25 18.55 -3.78
C ARG A 45 8.72 17.62 -4.92
N HIS A 46 9.66 16.74 -4.60
CA HIS A 46 10.26 15.77 -5.51
C HIS A 46 10.27 14.41 -4.82
N LEU A 47 9.93 13.33 -5.54
CA LEU A 47 9.81 11.99 -4.94
C LEU A 47 11.20 11.44 -4.56
N GLU A 48 12.26 11.88 -5.23
CA GLU A 48 13.64 11.50 -4.87
C GLU A 48 13.97 11.84 -3.40
N THR A 49 13.44 12.95 -2.88
CA THR A 49 13.63 13.35 -1.48
C THR A 49 13.11 12.31 -0.48
N VAL A 50 12.09 11.52 -0.85
CA VAL A 50 11.58 10.43 0.00
C VAL A 50 12.61 9.31 0.11
N VAL A 51 13.25 8.96 -1.01
CA VAL A 51 14.29 7.91 -1.04
C VAL A 51 15.50 8.35 -0.23
N ASP A 52 15.96 9.59 -0.43
CA ASP A 52 17.08 10.16 0.31
C ASP A 52 16.81 10.21 1.82
N PHE A 53 15.55 10.51 2.21
CA PHE A 53 15.13 10.50 3.60
C PHE A 53 15.15 9.09 4.21
N MET A 54 14.64 8.08 3.50
CA MET A 54 14.53 6.71 4.03
C MET A 54 15.89 6.02 4.14
N LYS A 55 16.84 6.33 3.25
CA LYS A 55 18.14 5.68 3.15
C LYS A 55 18.91 5.51 4.47
N PRO A 56 19.23 6.59 5.22
CA PRO A 56 19.99 6.45 6.46
C PRO A 56 19.25 5.63 7.54
N HIS A 57 17.92 5.66 7.55
CA HIS A 57 17.12 4.87 8.49
C HIS A 57 17.15 3.37 8.18
N LEU A 58 17.12 3.00 6.89
CA LEU A 58 17.22 1.60 6.48
C LEU A 58 18.65 1.05 6.64
N GLU A 59 19.66 1.85 6.34
CA GLU A 59 21.07 1.47 6.59
C GLU A 59 21.31 1.22 8.08
N GLY A 60 20.70 2.04 8.96
CA GLY A 60 20.76 1.87 10.41
C GLY A 60 20.21 0.54 10.94
N ILE A 61 19.32 -0.13 10.20
CA ILE A 61 18.77 -1.45 10.54
C ILE A 61 19.38 -2.60 9.70
N GLY A 62 20.46 -2.33 8.96
CA GLY A 62 21.22 -3.33 8.20
C GLY A 62 20.69 -3.62 6.79
N ILE A 63 19.81 -2.79 6.25
CA ILE A 63 19.40 -2.85 4.84
C ILE A 63 20.39 -2.02 4.03
N ASP A 64 21.39 -2.70 3.49
CA ASP A 64 22.50 -2.08 2.77
C ASP A 64 22.13 -1.77 1.30
N ALA A 65 22.57 -0.61 0.81
CA ALA A 65 22.42 -0.21 -0.59
C ALA A 65 23.09 -1.19 -1.57
N GLN A 66 24.14 -1.89 -1.13
CA GLN A 66 24.81 -2.89 -1.97
C GLN A 66 23.96 -4.12 -2.27
N GLN A 67 22.91 -4.41 -1.49
CA GLN A 67 22.02 -5.55 -1.73
C GLN A 67 21.00 -5.30 -2.87
N ARG A 68 21.23 -4.26 -3.68
CA ARG A 68 20.37 -3.83 -4.81
C ARG A 68 18.93 -3.48 -4.41
N PHE A 69 18.66 -3.38 -3.11
CA PHE A 69 17.35 -3.00 -2.58
C PHE A 69 16.98 -1.60 -3.09
N TRP A 70 17.88 -0.62 -2.94
CA TRP A 70 17.63 0.75 -3.38
C TRP A 70 17.55 0.91 -4.88
N GLU A 71 18.43 0.24 -5.64
CA GLU A 71 18.35 0.23 -7.11
C GLU A 71 16.99 -0.33 -7.59
N ARG A 72 16.47 -1.36 -6.92
CA ARG A 72 15.16 -1.93 -7.26
C ARG A 72 14.01 -0.99 -6.91
N ILE A 73 14.06 -0.32 -5.76
CA ILE A 73 13.04 0.67 -5.37
C ILE A 73 13.08 1.90 -6.27
N SER A 74 14.26 2.43 -6.60
CA SER A 74 14.40 3.60 -7.46
C SER A 74 13.95 3.31 -8.89
N ASN A 75 14.27 2.13 -9.43
CA ASN A 75 13.79 1.73 -10.75
C ASN A 75 12.26 1.67 -10.80
N VAL A 76 11.59 1.18 -9.76
CA VAL A 76 10.12 1.17 -9.70
C VAL A 76 9.55 2.59 -9.66
N ILE A 77 10.19 3.52 -8.94
CA ILE A 77 9.74 4.93 -8.88
C ILE A 77 9.95 5.63 -10.22
N GLN A 78 11.04 5.36 -10.94
CA GLN A 78 11.37 5.97 -12.22
C GLN A 78 10.58 5.38 -13.40
N ASP A 79 10.33 4.07 -13.40
CA ASP A 79 9.59 3.35 -14.45
C ASP A 79 8.06 3.60 -14.38
N ALA A 80 7.53 3.89 -13.18
CA ALA A 80 6.13 4.27 -12.98
C ALA A 80 5.74 5.62 -13.63
N GLY A 81 6.69 6.31 -14.29
CA GLY A 81 6.44 7.53 -15.06
C GLY A 81 5.63 7.35 -16.34
N ASP A 82 5.47 6.13 -16.87
CA ASP A 82 4.77 5.92 -18.16
C ASP A 82 3.82 4.69 -18.22
N ALA A 83 3.80 3.81 -17.20
CA ALA A 83 2.88 2.67 -17.17
C ALA A 83 2.12 2.59 -15.84
N PRO A 84 0.78 2.39 -15.86
CA PRO A 84 0.03 2.17 -14.64
C PRO A 84 0.49 0.84 -14.01
N VAL A 85 1.20 0.94 -12.88
CA VAL A 85 1.45 -0.23 -12.02
C VAL A 85 0.11 -0.65 -11.43
N ALA A 86 -0.48 -1.69 -12.01
CA ALA A 86 -1.55 -2.43 -11.36
C ALA A 86 -0.92 -3.14 -10.15
N LEU A 87 -0.95 -2.48 -8.99
CA LEU A 87 -0.72 -3.13 -7.69
C LEU A 87 -1.87 -4.13 -7.50
N ALA A 88 -1.71 -5.33 -8.05
CA ALA A 88 -2.58 -6.46 -7.77
C ALA A 88 -2.36 -6.84 -6.30
N LEU A 89 -3.11 -6.19 -5.43
CA LEU A 89 -3.37 -6.67 -4.08
C LEU A 89 -4.15 -7.97 -4.25
N GLU A 90 -3.44 -9.09 -4.39
CA GLU A 90 -4.01 -10.45 -4.36
C GLU A 90 -4.53 -10.72 -2.94
N GLY A 91 -5.61 -10.02 -2.57
CA GLY A 91 -6.42 -10.24 -1.38
C GLY A 91 -7.53 -11.22 -1.72
N GLY A 92 -7.41 -12.44 -1.19
CA GLY A 92 -8.17 -13.60 -1.59
C GLY A 92 -9.69 -13.43 -1.56
N ALA A 93 -10.30 -13.59 -2.73
CA ALA A 93 -11.67 -14.06 -2.87
C ALA A 93 -11.61 -15.52 -3.35
N ARG A 94 -11.28 -16.46 -2.44
CA ARG A 94 -11.65 -17.86 -2.68
C ARG A 94 -13.14 -17.98 -2.39
N THR A 95 -13.97 -17.71 -3.38
CA THR A 95 -15.36 -18.17 -3.39
C THR A 95 -15.32 -19.69 -3.27
N PRO A 96 -15.89 -20.31 -2.23
CA PRO A 96 -15.97 -21.77 -2.19
C PRO A 96 -16.86 -22.24 -3.36
N PRO A 97 -16.55 -23.36 -4.01
CA PRO A 97 -17.44 -23.90 -5.03
C PRO A 97 -18.77 -24.25 -4.38
N MET A 98 -19.86 -23.67 -4.89
CA MET A 98 -21.21 -24.13 -4.61
C MET A 98 -21.32 -25.60 -5.05
N SER A 99 -21.35 -26.52 -4.10
CA SER A 99 -21.76 -27.89 -4.35
C SER A 99 -23.23 -27.90 -4.80
N PRO A 100 -23.59 -28.56 -5.92
CA PRO A 100 -24.97 -28.79 -6.26
C PRO A 100 -25.48 -29.97 -5.40
N GLY A 101 -26.12 -29.66 -4.28
CA GLY A 101 -26.61 -30.67 -3.34
C GLY A 101 -28.08 -30.47 -2.99
N GLY A 102 -28.90 -31.42 -3.42
CA GLY A 102 -30.05 -31.87 -2.62
C GLY A 102 -31.43 -31.62 -3.22
N GLU A 103 -31.97 -32.66 -3.87
CA GLU A 103 -33.40 -32.85 -4.13
C GLU A 103 -34.27 -32.43 -2.93
N ARG A 104 -35.29 -31.60 -3.18
CA ARG A 104 -36.38 -31.37 -2.22
C ARG A 104 -37.29 -32.60 -2.22
N PRO A 105 -37.58 -33.24 -1.08
CA PRO A 105 -38.59 -34.28 -1.02
C PRO A 105 -39.97 -33.64 -1.17
N ARG A 106 -40.75 -34.13 -2.14
CA ARG A 106 -42.15 -33.76 -2.35
C ARG A 106 -42.96 -34.16 -1.10
N ARG A 107 -43.56 -33.19 -0.40
CA ARG A 107 -44.56 -33.48 0.64
C ARG A 107 -45.92 -33.74 -0.03
N HIS A 108 -46.43 -34.96 0.10
CA HIS A 108 -47.83 -35.30 -0.18
C HIS A 108 -48.75 -34.68 0.89
N PRO A 109 -50.01 -34.36 0.54
CA PRO A 109 -50.95 -33.72 1.47
C PRO A 109 -51.53 -34.74 2.46
N ALA A 110 -51.63 -34.34 3.73
CA ALA A 110 -52.38 -35.07 4.76
C ALA A 110 -53.72 -34.37 5.05
N THR A 111 -54.77 -35.16 5.01
CA THR A 111 -56.21 -34.87 5.20
C THR A 111 -56.52 -34.31 6.59
N PRO A 112 -57.54 -33.44 6.77
CA PRO A 112 -57.89 -32.86 8.07
C PRO A 112 -58.73 -33.84 8.92
N PRO A 113 -58.63 -33.80 10.26
CA PRO A 113 -59.55 -34.53 11.14
C PRO A 113 -60.83 -33.73 11.45
N LYS A 114 -61.86 -34.49 11.86
CA LYS A 114 -63.21 -34.06 12.29
C LYS A 114 -63.22 -33.18 13.54
#